data_AF-A0A526Y168-F1
#
_entry.id   AF-A0A526Y168-F1
#
_cell.length_a   1.000
_cell.length_b   1.000
_cell.length_c   1.000
_cell.angle_alpha   90.00
_cell.angle_beta   90.00
_cell.angle_gamma   90.00
#
_symmetry.space_group_name_H-M   'P 1'
#
loop_
_entity.id
_entity.type
_entity.pdbx_description
1 polymer ?
#
loop_
_entity_poly.entity_id
_entity_poly.type
_entity_poly.pdbx_seq_one_letter_code
_entity_poly.pdbx_strand_id
1 'polypeptide(L)'
;GNEANFAHMMTAKARALGMKGTVFRNAHGLPNPGQFTTARDMAVLGIALREHFPQYYSYFSQRSFLYGRRRINGHNRLLGRIKGVDGIKTGYTRASGYNLVSSVDDGDRRIVAVVIGGKS
;
A
#
# COMPACT_ATOMS: atom_id res chain seq x y z
N GLY A 1 -13.03 1.23 19.95
CA GLY A 1 -12.20 0.18 19.32
C GLY A 1 -10.76 0.36 19.75
N ASN A 2 -9.94 -0.71 19.75
CA ASN A 2 -8.50 -0.63 20.04
C ASN A 2 -7.69 -1.12 18.83
N GLU A 3 -6.38 -0.81 18.80
CA GLU A 3 -5.51 -1.14 17.66
C GLU A 3 -5.36 -2.65 17.44
N ALA A 4 -5.26 -3.44 18.52
CA ALA A 4 -5.12 -4.89 18.41
C ALA A 4 -6.33 -5.51 17.69
N ASN A 5 -7.54 -5.09 18.05
CA ASN A 5 -8.78 -5.52 17.39
C ASN A 5 -8.80 -5.09 15.92
N PHE A 6 -8.33 -3.88 15.61
CA PHE A 6 -8.23 -3.44 14.22
C PHE A 6 -7.24 -4.29 13.42
N ALA A 7 -6.09 -4.64 13.99
CA ALA A 7 -5.11 -5.54 13.35
C ALA A 7 -5.67 -6.96 13.11
N HIS A 8 -6.49 -7.47 14.03
CA HIS A 8 -7.23 -8.72 13.82
C HIS A 8 -8.22 -8.61 12.65
N MET A 9 -8.97 -7.50 12.56
CA MET A 9 -9.87 -7.25 11.43
C MET A 9 -9.11 -7.14 10.10
N MET A 10 -7.96 -6.46 10.08
CA MET A 10 -7.09 -6.37 8.90
C MET A 10 -6.63 -7.76 8.45
N THR A 11 -6.19 -8.61 9.39
CA THR A 11 -5.74 -9.97 9.08
C THR A 11 -6.91 -10.83 8.58
N ALA A 12 -8.08 -10.74 9.20
CA ALA A 12 -9.27 -11.45 8.73
C ALA A 12 -9.68 -11.01 7.31
N LYS A 13 -9.61 -9.70 7.02
CA LYS A 13 -9.87 -9.18 5.67
C LYS A 13 -8.84 -9.69 4.66
N ALA A 14 -7.55 -9.71 5.01
CA ALA A 14 -6.52 -10.30 4.17
C ALA A 14 -6.82 -11.77 3.84
N ARG A 15 -7.23 -12.57 4.83
CA ARG A 15 -7.66 -13.96 4.59
C ARG A 15 -8.84 -14.05 3.64
N ALA A 16 -9.86 -13.20 3.81
CA ALA A 16 -11.02 -13.17 2.93
C ALA A 16 -10.67 -12.78 1.47
N LEU A 17 -9.61 -11.98 1.27
CA LEU A 17 -9.08 -11.64 -0.05
C LEU A 17 -8.15 -12.72 -0.63
N GLY A 18 -7.91 -13.83 0.08
CA GLY A 18 -7.01 -14.90 -0.35
C GLY A 18 -5.53 -14.64 -0.08
N MET A 19 -5.20 -13.60 0.69
CA MET A 19 -3.83 -13.26 1.11
C MET A 19 -3.38 -14.20 2.24
N LYS A 20 -3.07 -15.47 1.91
CA LYS A 20 -2.76 -16.53 2.88
C LYS A 20 -1.40 -16.38 3.57
N GLY A 21 -0.49 -15.58 3.00
CA GLY A 21 0.85 -15.31 3.53
C GLY A 21 0.95 -14.01 4.32
N THR A 22 -0.16 -13.40 4.72
CA THR A 22 -0.18 -12.08 5.38
C THR A 22 -0.68 -12.11 6.82
N VAL A 23 -0.01 -11.45 7.75
CA VAL A 23 -0.50 -11.18 9.11
C VAL A 23 -0.18 -9.74 9.46
N PHE A 24 -1.21 -8.99 9.87
CA PHE A 24 -1.06 -7.63 10.37
C PHE A 24 -1.10 -7.61 11.90
N ARG A 25 -0.25 -6.77 12.52
CA ARG A 25 -0.19 -6.61 13.99
C ARG A 25 -0.45 -5.19 14.46
N ASN A 26 -0.47 -4.22 13.55
CA ASN A 26 -0.81 -2.83 13.81
C ASN A 26 -1.38 -2.19 12.54
N ALA A 27 -1.95 -0.99 12.70
CA ALA A 27 -2.61 -0.29 11.60
C ALA A 27 -1.63 0.45 10.67
N HIS A 28 -0.44 0.79 11.19
CA HIS A 28 0.47 1.76 10.55
C HIS A 28 1.73 1.13 9.92
N GLY A 29 2.04 -0.14 10.21
CA GLY A 29 3.18 -0.85 9.63
C GLY A 29 4.52 -0.68 10.37
N LEU A 30 4.56 -0.15 11.61
CA LEU A 30 5.83 -0.08 12.35
C LEU A 30 6.28 -1.49 12.71
N PRO A 31 7.60 -1.71 12.92
CA PRO A 31 8.15 -3.05 13.12
C PRO A 31 7.42 -3.83 14.23
N ASN A 32 7.00 -5.03 13.89
CA ASN A 32 6.46 -6.01 14.82
C ASN A 32 6.89 -7.41 14.32
N PRO A 33 7.54 -8.25 15.14
CA PRO A 33 8.04 -9.56 14.72
C PRO A 33 6.94 -10.51 14.21
N GLY A 34 5.70 -10.33 14.65
CA GLY A 34 4.56 -11.14 14.21
C GLY A 34 3.84 -10.61 12.98
N GLN A 35 4.34 -9.54 12.34
CA GLN A 35 3.77 -8.92 11.16
C GLN A 35 4.57 -9.28 9.90
N PHE A 36 3.90 -9.83 8.90
CA PHE A 36 4.54 -10.23 7.65
C PHE A 36 3.54 -10.26 6.49
N THR A 37 4.04 -10.21 5.27
CA THR A 37 3.27 -10.31 4.03
C THR A 37 4.16 -10.87 2.93
N THR A 38 3.55 -11.22 1.79
CA THR A 38 4.28 -11.54 0.56
C THR A 38 4.05 -10.48 -0.51
N ALA A 39 4.90 -10.45 -1.54
CA ALA A 39 4.70 -9.57 -2.69
C ALA A 39 3.40 -9.89 -3.43
N ARG A 40 3.08 -11.19 -3.57
CA ARG A 40 1.84 -11.68 -4.16
C ARG A 40 0.61 -11.18 -3.40
N ASP A 41 0.61 -11.29 -2.08
CA ASP A 41 -0.52 -10.85 -1.26
C ASP A 41 -0.72 -9.33 -1.33
N MET A 42 0.37 -8.56 -1.37
CA MET A 42 0.27 -7.11 -1.57
C MET A 42 -0.24 -6.74 -2.97
N ALA A 43 0.07 -7.53 -4.00
CA ALA A 43 -0.51 -7.33 -5.33
C ALA A 43 -2.02 -7.59 -5.33
N VAL A 44 -2.46 -8.66 -4.67
CA VAL A 44 -3.89 -8.96 -4.47
C VAL A 44 -4.59 -7.80 -3.75
N LEU A 45 -3.98 -7.26 -2.68
CA LEU A 45 -4.53 -6.11 -1.97
C LEU A 45 -4.63 -4.86 -2.87
N GLY A 46 -3.60 -4.59 -3.68
CA GLY A 46 -3.60 -3.46 -4.61
C GLY A 46 -4.70 -3.57 -5.67
N ILE A 47 -4.92 -4.76 -6.22
CA ILE A 47 -6.00 -5.05 -7.16
C ILE A 47 -7.36 -4.85 -6.48
N ALA A 48 -7.57 -5.48 -5.31
CA ALA A 48 -8.83 -5.38 -4.57
C ALA A 48 -9.16 -3.93 -4.16
N LEU A 49 -8.16 -3.12 -3.83
CA LEU A 49 -8.36 -1.71 -3.51
C LEU A 49 -8.87 -0.92 -4.72
N ARG A 50 -8.30 -1.18 -5.89
CA ARG A 50 -8.73 -0.53 -7.14
C ARG A 50 -10.13 -0.97 -7.57
N GLU A 51 -10.42 -2.26 -7.48
CA GLU A 51 -11.71 -2.83 -7.91
C GLU A 51 -12.85 -2.47 -6.96
N HIS A 52 -12.64 -2.58 -5.64
CA HIS A 52 -13.71 -2.40 -4.66
C HIS A 52 -13.85 -0.97 -4.17
N PHE A 53 -12.80 -0.15 -4.30
CA PHE A 53 -12.77 1.22 -3.80
C PHE A 53 -12.24 2.25 -4.82
N PRO A 54 -12.67 2.22 -6.09
CA PRO A 54 -12.17 3.13 -7.13
C PRO A 54 -12.37 4.62 -6.76
N GLN A 55 -13.43 4.95 -6.00
CA GLN A 55 -13.73 6.30 -5.54
C GLN A 55 -12.63 6.92 -4.65
N TYR A 56 -11.82 6.08 -3.98
CA TYR A 56 -10.75 6.55 -3.09
C TYR A 56 -9.39 6.56 -3.77
N TYR A 57 -9.27 6.06 -5.00
CA TYR A 57 -7.99 5.91 -5.66
C TYR A 57 -7.29 7.25 -5.94
N SER A 58 -8.09 8.30 -6.11
CA SER A 58 -7.62 9.68 -6.27
C SER A 58 -6.74 10.16 -5.10
N TYR A 59 -6.92 9.63 -3.89
CA TYR A 59 -6.06 9.95 -2.75
C TYR A 59 -4.62 9.44 -2.94
N PHE A 60 -4.42 8.30 -3.59
CA PHE A 60 -3.09 7.76 -3.85
C PHE A 60 -2.34 8.52 -4.96
N SER A 61 -3.07 9.25 -5.81
CA SER A 61 -2.52 10.13 -6.83
C SER A 61 -2.14 11.53 -6.31
N GLN A 62 -2.51 11.87 -5.07
CA GLN A 62 -2.18 13.17 -4.49
C GLN A 62 -0.69 13.26 -4.14
N ARG A 63 0.01 14.22 -4.75
CA ARG A 63 1.44 14.48 -4.46
C ARG A 63 1.66 15.20 -3.14
N SER A 64 0.65 15.88 -2.61
CA SER A 64 0.71 16.57 -1.32
C SER A 64 -0.69 16.85 -0.80
N PHE A 65 -0.80 17.00 0.51
CA PHE A 65 -2.02 17.48 1.18
C PHE A 65 -1.68 18.51 2.26
N LEU A 66 -2.69 19.23 2.72
CA LEU A 66 -2.57 20.17 3.84
C LEU A 66 -3.10 19.52 5.11
N TYR A 67 -2.34 19.65 6.20
CA TYR A 67 -2.78 19.34 7.56
C TYR A 67 -2.66 20.60 8.40
N GLY A 68 -3.81 21.24 8.67
CA GLY A 68 -3.83 22.63 9.15
C GLY A 68 -3.12 23.55 8.16
N ARG A 69 -2.09 24.27 8.64
CA ARG A 69 -1.27 25.16 7.79
C ARG A 69 -0.04 24.48 7.17
N ARG A 70 0.21 23.21 7.49
CA ARG A 70 1.40 22.49 7.03
C ARG A 70 1.11 21.71 5.77
N ARG A 71 1.91 21.95 4.73
CA ARG A 71 1.95 21.09 3.53
C ARG A 71 2.80 19.85 3.78
N ILE A 72 2.23 18.69 3.51
CA ILE A 72 2.90 17.39 3.60
C ILE A 72 3.00 16.82 2.19
N ASN A 73 4.23 16.49 1.76
CA ASN A 73 4.49 15.90 0.46
C ASN A 73 4.41 14.37 0.55
N GLY A 74 3.85 13.74 -0.48
CA GLY A 74 3.80 12.30 -0.61
C GLY A 74 5.18 11.68 -0.88
N HIS A 75 5.32 10.40 -0.52
CA HIS A 75 6.57 9.65 -0.68
C HIS A 75 6.65 8.85 -1.99
N ASN A 76 5.55 8.77 -2.77
CA ASN A 76 5.55 8.08 -4.05
C ASN A 76 6.17 8.98 -5.14
N ARG A 77 7.48 8.81 -5.37
CA ARG A 77 8.23 9.59 -6.37
C ARG A 77 7.91 9.23 -7.82
N LEU A 78 7.18 8.12 -8.06
CA LEU A 78 6.78 7.73 -9.41
C LEU A 78 5.63 8.58 -9.95
N LEU A 79 4.81 9.15 -9.06
CA LEU A 79 3.72 10.05 -9.42
C LEU A 79 4.26 11.26 -10.20
N GLY A 80 3.87 11.37 -11.47
CA GLY A 80 4.31 12.44 -12.37
C GLY A 80 5.64 12.23 -13.06
N ARG A 81 6.37 11.16 -12.74
CA ARG A 81 7.59 10.76 -13.47
C ARG A 81 7.30 9.70 -14.53
N ILE A 82 6.35 8.82 -14.25
CA ILE A 82 5.89 7.79 -15.18
C ILE A 82 4.44 8.10 -15.55
N LYS A 83 4.16 8.15 -16.86
CA LYS A 83 2.80 8.35 -17.37
C LYS A 83 1.89 7.22 -16.88
N GLY A 84 0.72 7.56 -16.37
CA GLY A 84 -0.28 6.59 -15.93
C GLY A 84 -0.10 6.05 -14.50
N VAL A 85 0.97 6.41 -13.76
CA VAL A 85 1.07 6.02 -12.34
C VAL A 85 0.05 6.79 -11.50
N ASP A 86 -0.74 6.05 -10.73
CA ASP A 86 -1.86 6.55 -9.93
C ASP A 86 -1.88 6.03 -8.48
N GLY A 87 -0.82 5.33 -8.03
CA GLY A 87 -0.75 4.78 -6.69
C GLY A 87 0.41 3.81 -6.48
N ILE A 88 0.43 3.01 -5.40
CA ILE A 88 -0.45 3.09 -4.21
C ILE A 88 0.38 3.55 -3.01
N LYS A 89 1.44 2.83 -2.65
CA LYS A 89 2.20 3.12 -1.42
C LYS A 89 3.67 2.70 -1.50
N THR A 90 4.54 3.58 -1.02
CA THR A 90 5.93 3.27 -0.66
C THR A 90 6.07 3.00 0.84
N GLY A 91 6.99 2.14 1.26
CA GLY A 91 7.29 1.88 2.66
C GLY A 91 8.77 1.58 2.86
N TYR A 92 9.31 1.93 4.03
CA TYR A 92 10.68 1.59 4.40
C TYR A 92 10.74 1.32 5.91
N THR A 93 11.37 0.21 6.28
CA THR A 93 11.86 -0.01 7.63
C THR A 93 13.24 -0.65 7.55
N ARG A 94 14.07 -0.49 8.58
CA ARG A 94 15.39 -1.16 8.64
C ARG A 94 15.26 -2.69 8.52
N ALA A 95 14.18 -3.27 9.04
CA ALA A 95 13.94 -4.70 9.03
C ALA A 95 13.41 -5.22 7.67
N SER A 96 12.74 -4.38 6.88
CA SER A 96 12.07 -4.79 5.63
C SER A 96 12.72 -4.29 4.35
N GLY A 97 13.70 -3.38 4.42
CA GLY A 97 14.19 -2.64 3.25
C GLY A 97 13.11 -1.74 2.62
N TYR A 98 13.35 -1.33 1.37
CA TYR A 98 12.40 -0.53 0.59
C TYR A 98 11.30 -1.40 0.00
N ASN A 99 10.06 -1.00 0.21
CA ASN A 99 8.86 -1.65 -0.30
C ASN A 99 8.06 -0.66 -1.16
N LEU A 100 7.52 -1.12 -2.27
CA LEU A 100 6.69 -0.34 -3.17
C LEU A 100 5.54 -1.21 -3.68
N VAL A 101 4.32 -0.74 -3.50
CA VAL A 101 3.15 -1.19 -4.25
C VAL A 101 2.76 -0.03 -5.14
N SER A 102 3.02 -0.15 -6.44
CA SER A 102 2.69 0.87 -7.43
C SER A 102 1.62 0.36 -8.36
N SER A 103 0.86 1.28 -8.94
CA SER A 103 -0.10 0.95 -9.98
C SER A 103 0.00 1.90 -11.15
N VAL A 104 -0.32 1.38 -12.33
CA VAL A 104 -0.37 2.12 -13.60
C VAL A 104 -1.69 1.84 -14.28
N ASP A 105 -2.26 2.86 -14.90
CA ASP A 105 -3.35 2.78 -15.87
C ASP A 105 -2.91 3.55 -17.14
N ASP A 106 -2.84 2.86 -18.28
CA ASP A 106 -2.47 3.44 -19.58
C ASP A 106 -3.65 3.62 -20.54
N GLY A 107 -4.88 3.31 -20.09
CA GLY A 107 -6.11 3.34 -20.89
C GLY A 107 -6.54 1.96 -21.38
N ASP A 108 -5.60 1.11 -21.81
CA ASP A 108 -5.89 -0.24 -22.30
C ASP A 108 -5.59 -1.31 -21.24
N ARG A 109 -4.65 -1.01 -20.33
CA ARG A 109 -4.15 -1.95 -19.34
C ARG A 109 -3.96 -1.30 -17.98
N ARG A 110 -4.30 -2.08 -16.96
CA ARG A 110 -4.14 -1.75 -15.55
C ARG A 110 -3.18 -2.73 -14.92
N ILE A 111 -2.06 -2.22 -14.42
CA ILE A 111 -0.98 -3.04 -13.84
C ILE A 111 -0.77 -2.64 -12.39
N VAL A 112 -0.56 -3.63 -11.52
CA VAL A 112 -0.06 -3.46 -10.15
C VAL A 112 1.32 -4.09 -10.07
N ALA A 113 2.32 -3.33 -9.66
CA ALA A 113 3.70 -3.76 -9.49
C ALA A 113 4.07 -3.72 -8.01
N VAL A 114 4.70 -4.79 -7.51
CA VAL A 114 5.10 -4.90 -6.10
C VAL A 114 6.58 -5.23 -5.99
N VAL A 115 7.30 -4.45 -5.19
CA VAL A 115 8.68 -4.68 -4.77
C VAL A 115 8.72 -4.74 -3.26
N ILE A 116 9.37 -5.75 -2.70
CA ILE A 116 9.62 -5.90 -1.26
C ILE A 116 11.12 -6.14 -1.06
N GLY A 117 11.72 -5.49 -0.06
CA GLY A 117 13.13 -5.73 0.28
C GLY A 117 14.15 -5.11 -0.68
N GLY A 118 13.80 -4.00 -1.35
CA GLY A 118 14.74 -3.25 -2.18
C GLY A 118 15.96 -2.78 -1.36
N LYS A 119 17.16 -2.96 -1.92
CA LYS A 119 18.43 -2.60 -1.27
C LYS A 119 18.72 -1.09 -1.29
N SER A 120 18.15 -0.36 -2.25
CA SER A 120 18.31 1.08 -2.47
C SER A 120 17.19 1.62 -3.36
#